data_AF-A0A0F9U1D3-F1
#
_entry.id   AF-A0A0F9U1D3-F1
#
_cell.length_a   1.000
_cell.length_b   1.000
_cell.length_c   1.000
_cell.angle_alpha   90.00
_cell.angle_beta   90.00
_cell.angle_gamma   90.00
#
_symmetry.space_group_name_H-M   'P 1'
#
loop_
_entity.id
_entity.type
_entity.pdbx_description
1 polymer ?
#
loop_
_entity_poly.entity_id
_entity_poly.type
_entity_poly.pdbx_seq_one_letter_code
_entity_poly.pdbx_strand_id
1 'polypeptide(L)'
;MTPALTAEKFKRLNLMAGTARSLEQELLTPEDAEVWDRDFTLLCDDLTKLVDPELGTDLRSERAFYDAANQIAKGYFDKNPFGGLKAATGQYGFRLITPQDLKNSAAGGTPALHSWVQTATMNVSSRSYCEWGASGMLGLSQTANQLYVRNAANTQAVVAFHRLISYKPSPRVIHVEFNINDYPYVPYSVEPYSKITKENKLFKIIPMPGRVILHPGGRMYLTFWFDTETGCNPPPSIRDVIDVEIALFGLVFGQYDYLADSALV
;
A
#
# COMPACT_ATOMS: atom_id res chain seq x y z
N MET A 1 8.92 -26.97 3.63
CA MET A 1 8.53 -26.67 2.24
C MET A 1 7.05 -26.37 2.20
N THR A 2 6.68 -25.10 2.24
CA THR A 2 5.29 -24.65 2.04
C THR A 2 4.99 -24.81 0.54
N PRO A 3 3.92 -25.51 0.14
CA PRO A 3 3.63 -25.71 -1.28
C PRO A 3 3.40 -24.35 -1.96
N ALA A 4 4.13 -24.10 -3.05
CA ALA A 4 3.97 -22.90 -3.86
C ALA A 4 2.48 -22.69 -4.21
N LEU A 5 1.97 -21.48 -3.98
CA LEU A 5 0.61 -21.16 -4.39
C LEU A 5 0.51 -21.26 -5.91
N THR A 6 -0.45 -22.03 -6.42
CA THR A 6 -0.67 -22.08 -7.87
C THR A 6 -1.21 -20.74 -8.37
N ALA A 7 -0.84 -20.34 -9.59
CA ALA A 7 -1.31 -19.10 -10.22
C ALA A 7 -2.85 -18.98 -10.22
N GLU A 8 -3.58 -20.09 -10.35
CA GLU A 8 -5.05 -20.11 -10.22
C GLU A 8 -5.56 -19.78 -8.82
N LYS A 9 -4.94 -20.33 -7.76
CA LYS A 9 -5.32 -20.01 -6.37
C LYS A 9 -5.03 -18.55 -6.06
N PHE A 10 -3.91 -18.04 -6.56
CA PHE A 10 -3.52 -16.64 -6.41
C PHE A 10 -4.49 -15.69 -7.14
N LYS A 11 -4.91 -16.02 -8.37
CA LYS A 11 -5.93 -15.28 -9.14
C LYS A 11 -7.28 -15.17 -8.43
N ARG A 12 -7.66 -16.17 -7.63
CA ARG A 12 -8.92 -16.16 -6.86
C ARG A 12 -8.85 -15.36 -5.55
N LEU A 13 -7.66 -15.01 -5.07
CA LEU A 13 -7.44 -14.41 -3.75
C LEU A 13 -7.19 -12.90 -3.75
N ASN A 14 -6.96 -12.27 -4.91
CA ASN A 14 -6.44 -10.89 -4.99
C ASN A 14 -7.29 -9.97 -5.86
N LEU A 15 -7.38 -8.71 -5.44
CA LEU A 15 -7.83 -7.58 -6.27
C LEU A 15 -6.61 -7.17 -7.10
N MET A 16 -6.43 -7.82 -8.25
CA MET A 16 -5.20 -7.68 -9.03
C MET A 16 -5.15 -6.35 -9.78
N ALA A 17 -4.06 -5.58 -9.62
CA ALA A 17 -3.63 -4.64 -10.64
C ALA A 17 -2.80 -5.38 -11.67
N GLY A 18 -3.39 -5.66 -12.83
CA GLY A 18 -2.65 -6.17 -13.98
C GLY A 18 -3.61 -6.71 -15.02
N THR A 19 -3.30 -6.47 -16.29
CA THR A 19 -3.90 -7.27 -17.35
C THR A 19 -3.48 -8.72 -17.11
N ALA A 20 -4.38 -9.69 -17.24
CA ALA A 20 -4.15 -11.10 -16.88
C ALA A 20 -2.92 -11.78 -17.57
N ARG A 21 -2.30 -11.10 -18.55
CA ARG A 21 -1.05 -11.46 -19.25
C ARG A 21 0.24 -10.98 -18.57
N SER A 22 0.19 -10.10 -17.57
CA SER A 22 1.36 -9.33 -17.09
C SER A 22 1.94 -9.77 -15.73
N LEU A 23 1.37 -10.78 -15.08
CA LEU A 23 1.80 -11.25 -13.76
C LEU A 23 2.34 -12.69 -13.84
N GLU A 24 3.37 -12.90 -14.67
CA GLU A 24 4.09 -14.17 -14.67
C GLU A 24 4.87 -14.30 -13.36
N GLN A 25 4.65 -15.42 -12.65
CA GLN A 25 5.36 -15.73 -11.41
C GLN A 25 6.61 -16.52 -11.76
N GLU A 26 7.78 -16.03 -11.34
CA GLU A 26 9.02 -16.79 -11.42
C GLU A 26 9.30 -17.42 -10.05
N LEU A 27 9.58 -18.73 -10.03
CA LEU A 27 9.88 -19.42 -8.78
C LEU A 27 11.18 -18.89 -8.14
N LEU A 28 11.15 -18.72 -6.83
CA LEU A 28 12.35 -18.43 -6.05
C LEU A 28 13.29 -19.65 -6.12
N THR A 29 14.60 -19.39 -6.23
CA THR A 29 15.59 -20.46 -6.05
C THR A 29 15.59 -20.88 -4.57
N PRO A 30 16.14 -22.05 -4.23
CA PRO A 30 16.28 -22.46 -2.83
C PRO A 30 16.97 -21.39 -1.97
N GLU A 31 18.02 -20.76 -2.48
CA GLU A 31 18.78 -19.73 -1.78
C GLU A 31 17.95 -18.46 -1.55
N ASP A 32 17.19 -18.02 -2.57
CA ASP A 32 16.30 -16.87 -2.45
C ASP A 32 15.18 -17.15 -1.43
N ALA A 33 14.64 -18.37 -1.43
CA ALA A 33 13.58 -18.78 -0.52
C ALA A 33 14.05 -18.81 0.94
N GLU A 34 15.27 -19.26 1.20
CA GLU A 34 15.87 -19.23 2.54
C GLU A 34 16.04 -17.80 3.06
N VAL A 35 16.54 -16.88 2.22
CA VAL A 35 16.69 -15.46 2.56
C VAL A 35 15.31 -14.84 2.83
N TRP A 36 14.33 -15.14 1.99
CA TRP A 36 12.96 -14.66 2.13
C TRP A 36 12.27 -15.16 3.40
N ASP A 37 12.38 -16.45 3.71
CA ASP A 37 11.84 -17.05 4.93
C ASP A 37 12.39 -16.36 6.19
N ARG A 38 13.72 -16.22 6.25
CA ARG A 38 14.42 -15.60 7.37
C ARG A 38 14.03 -14.14 7.55
N ASP A 39 14.16 -13.34 6.49
CA ASP A 39 14.03 -11.89 6.59
C ASP A 39 12.57 -11.44 6.74
N PHE A 40 11.61 -12.13 6.10
CA PHE A 40 10.19 -11.83 6.34
C PHE A 40 9.78 -12.17 7.78
N THR A 41 10.30 -13.27 8.32
CA THR A 41 10.06 -13.62 9.73
C THR A 41 10.64 -12.56 10.67
N LEU A 42 11.87 -12.11 10.39
CA LEU A 42 12.53 -11.03 11.12
C LEU A 42 11.69 -9.75 11.11
N LEU A 43 11.21 -9.32 9.93
CA LEU A 43 10.36 -8.13 9.81
C LEU A 43 9.07 -8.27 10.64
N CYS A 44 8.40 -9.43 10.57
CA CYS A 44 7.18 -9.66 11.34
C CYS A 44 7.44 -9.64 12.86
N ASP A 45 8.59 -10.19 13.29
CA ASP A 45 8.99 -10.18 14.70
C ASP A 45 9.32 -8.76 15.19
N ASP A 46 10.03 -7.97 14.38
CA ASP A 46 10.35 -6.58 14.70
C ASP A 46 9.08 -5.73 14.77
N LEU A 47 8.14 -5.89 13.83
CA LEU A 47 6.83 -5.24 13.91
C LEU A 47 6.06 -5.63 15.18
N THR A 48 6.10 -6.92 15.54
CA THR A 48 5.42 -7.44 16.73
C THR A 48 6.01 -6.84 18.01
N LYS A 49 7.33 -6.73 18.09
CA LYS A 49 8.06 -6.33 19.31
C LYS A 49 8.19 -4.82 19.46
N LEU A 50 8.42 -4.10 18.37
CA LEU A 50 8.81 -2.68 18.38
C LEU A 50 7.64 -1.75 18.06
N VAL A 51 6.61 -2.23 17.34
CA VAL A 51 5.51 -1.37 16.84
C VAL A 51 4.18 -1.78 17.47
N ASP A 52 3.61 -2.90 17.04
CA ASP A 52 2.35 -3.43 17.57
C ASP A 52 2.21 -4.92 17.24
N PRO A 53 1.88 -5.80 18.22
CA PRO A 53 1.69 -7.23 17.98
C PRO A 53 0.65 -7.59 16.92
N GLU A 54 -0.38 -6.76 16.74
CA GLU A 54 -1.41 -6.99 15.73
C GLU A 54 -0.87 -6.78 14.32
N LEU A 55 0.07 -5.84 14.10
CA LEU A 55 0.65 -5.60 12.78
C LEU A 55 1.54 -6.75 12.33
N GLY A 56 2.43 -7.23 13.22
CA GLY A 56 3.29 -8.37 12.89
C GLY A 56 2.49 -9.65 12.66
N THR A 57 1.40 -9.85 13.41
CA THR A 57 0.48 -10.98 13.22
C THR A 57 -0.29 -10.89 11.90
N ASP A 58 -0.83 -9.70 11.58
CA ASP A 58 -1.59 -9.47 10.35
C ASP A 58 -0.70 -9.64 9.11
N LEU A 59 0.50 -9.05 9.09
CA LEU A 59 1.47 -9.24 8.00
C LEU A 59 1.84 -10.72 7.83
N ARG A 60 2.12 -11.43 8.92
CA ARG A 60 2.45 -12.85 8.89
C ARG A 60 1.31 -13.72 8.37
N SER A 61 0.06 -13.35 8.66
CA SER A 61 -1.12 -14.07 8.15
C SER A 61 -1.26 -14.00 6.63
N GLU A 62 -0.66 -12.99 6.01
CA GLU A 62 -0.67 -12.77 4.56
C GLU A 62 0.60 -13.28 3.87
N ARG A 63 1.35 -14.17 4.52
CA ARG A 63 2.61 -14.73 3.98
C ARG A 63 2.47 -15.26 2.55
N ALA A 64 1.43 -16.06 2.32
CA ALA A 64 1.12 -16.65 1.02
C ALA A 64 0.94 -15.61 -0.10
N PHE A 65 0.36 -14.46 0.23
CA PHE A 65 0.22 -13.35 -0.71
C PHE A 65 1.58 -12.71 -1.03
N TYR A 66 2.41 -12.50 0.00
CA TYR A 66 3.74 -11.92 -0.18
C TYR A 66 4.75 -12.87 -0.85
N ASP A 67 4.63 -14.18 -0.66
CA ASP A 67 5.41 -15.18 -1.41
C ASP A 67 5.20 -15.01 -2.92
N ALA A 68 3.94 -14.89 -3.34
CA ALA A 68 3.60 -14.73 -4.74
C ALA A 68 3.93 -13.32 -5.27
N ALA A 69 3.83 -12.28 -4.44
CA ALA A 69 4.33 -10.95 -4.79
C ALA A 69 5.85 -10.95 -5.04
N ASN A 70 6.62 -11.69 -4.22
CA ASN A 70 8.06 -11.85 -4.40
C ASN A 70 8.39 -12.59 -5.71
N GLN A 71 7.63 -13.63 -6.05
CA GLN A 71 7.80 -14.35 -7.33
C GLN A 71 7.50 -13.49 -8.56
N ILE A 72 6.49 -12.61 -8.47
CA ILE A 72 6.22 -11.61 -9.52
C ILE A 72 7.39 -10.64 -9.62
N ALA A 73 7.88 -10.12 -8.48
CA ALA A 73 9.01 -9.22 -8.44
C ALA A 73 10.27 -9.84 -9.07
N LYS A 74 10.56 -11.11 -8.77
CA LYS A 74 11.66 -11.86 -9.40
C LYS A 74 11.56 -11.91 -10.92
N GLY A 75 10.35 -12.14 -11.44
CA GLY A 75 10.09 -12.13 -12.89
C GLY A 75 10.34 -10.74 -13.51
N TYR A 76 9.96 -9.67 -12.81
CA TYR A 76 10.17 -8.29 -13.27
C TYR A 76 11.62 -7.83 -13.24
N PHE A 77 12.43 -8.34 -12.32
CA PHE A 77 13.80 -7.88 -12.12
C PHE A 77 14.82 -8.81 -12.78
N ASP A 78 14.48 -9.34 -13.97
CA ASP A 78 15.34 -10.21 -14.78
C ASP A 78 15.98 -11.37 -14.01
N LYS A 79 15.26 -11.91 -13.01
CA LYS A 79 15.72 -13.00 -12.15
C LYS A 79 17.00 -12.68 -11.36
N ASN A 80 17.24 -11.40 -11.07
CA ASN A 80 18.29 -10.98 -10.15
C ASN A 80 18.24 -11.79 -8.84
N PRO A 81 19.37 -12.02 -8.16
CA PRO A 81 19.39 -12.70 -6.87
C PRO A 81 18.66 -11.89 -5.78
N PHE A 82 18.01 -12.60 -4.85
CA PHE A 82 17.28 -11.97 -3.76
C PHE A 82 18.18 -11.72 -2.53
N GLY A 83 18.25 -10.45 -2.11
CA GLY A 83 19.03 -9.99 -0.96
C GLY A 83 18.22 -9.71 0.30
N GLY A 84 16.89 -9.88 0.26
CA GLY A 84 16.03 -9.70 1.43
C GLY A 84 15.96 -8.27 1.95
N LEU A 85 16.01 -8.09 3.27
CA LEU A 85 15.99 -6.77 3.93
C LEU A 85 17.31 -6.00 3.77
N LYS A 86 18.39 -6.69 3.39
CA LYS A 86 19.75 -6.14 3.27
C LYS A 86 20.35 -6.45 1.90
N ALA A 87 19.59 -6.15 0.84
CA ALA A 87 20.06 -6.31 -0.53
C ALA A 87 21.31 -5.46 -0.79
N ALA A 88 22.15 -5.92 -1.72
CA ALA A 88 23.33 -5.23 -2.22
C ALA A 88 23.22 -4.96 -3.73
N THR A 89 24.14 -4.17 -4.29
CA THR A 89 24.16 -3.85 -5.73
C THR A 89 24.07 -5.12 -6.59
N GLY A 90 23.18 -5.11 -7.58
CA GLY A 90 22.87 -6.26 -8.44
C GLY A 90 21.86 -7.26 -7.87
N GLN A 91 21.39 -7.06 -6.64
CA GLN A 91 20.28 -7.81 -6.04
C GLN A 91 18.99 -6.99 -6.04
N TYR A 92 17.89 -7.67 -5.78
CA TYR A 92 16.63 -7.05 -5.35
C TYR A 92 16.31 -7.47 -3.92
N GLY A 93 15.51 -6.68 -3.23
CA GLY A 93 15.14 -6.91 -1.84
C GLY A 93 13.72 -6.45 -1.55
N PHE A 94 13.42 -6.23 -0.27
CA PHE A 94 12.14 -5.68 0.14
C PHE A 94 12.24 -4.81 1.39
N ARG A 95 11.25 -3.93 1.57
CA ARG A 95 10.99 -3.19 2.82
C ARG A 95 9.50 -2.86 2.95
N LEU A 96 9.12 -2.25 4.07
CA LEU A 96 7.78 -1.67 4.21
C LEU A 96 7.57 -0.52 3.22
N ILE A 97 6.33 -0.35 2.78
CA ILE A 97 5.95 0.75 1.89
C ILE A 97 6.10 2.09 2.61
N THR A 98 6.61 3.08 1.90
CA THR A 98 6.77 4.46 2.29
C THR A 98 6.00 5.38 1.34
N PRO A 99 5.66 6.61 1.75
CA PRO A 99 4.99 7.58 0.86
C PRO A 99 5.75 7.82 -0.45
N GLN A 100 7.08 7.77 -0.38
CA GLN A 100 7.97 8.08 -1.49
C GLN A 100 7.98 6.99 -2.57
N ASP A 101 7.43 5.80 -2.29
CA ASP A 101 7.26 4.71 -3.27
C ASP A 101 6.17 5.02 -4.31
N LEU A 102 5.43 6.11 -4.15
CA LEU A 102 4.32 6.50 -5.02
C LEU A 102 4.61 7.80 -5.75
N LYS A 103 4.12 7.94 -7.00
CA LYS A 103 4.21 9.15 -7.83
C LYS A 103 2.89 9.46 -8.53
N ASN A 104 2.67 10.71 -8.95
CA ASN A 104 1.40 11.18 -9.52
C ASN A 104 1.35 11.17 -11.06
N SER A 105 2.39 10.67 -11.72
CA SER A 105 2.48 10.60 -13.17
C SER A 105 3.29 9.40 -13.62
N ALA A 106 2.84 8.72 -14.68
CA ALA A 106 3.56 7.60 -15.29
C ALA A 106 5.00 7.96 -15.66
N ALA A 107 5.19 9.16 -16.23
CA ALA A 107 6.49 9.70 -16.65
C ALA A 107 7.20 10.51 -15.55
N GLY A 108 6.55 10.76 -14.41
CA GLY A 108 7.14 11.52 -13.31
C GLY A 108 8.28 10.77 -12.62
N GLY A 109 9.30 11.48 -12.15
CA GLY A 109 10.37 10.93 -11.30
C GLY A 109 10.18 11.26 -9.81
N THR A 110 9.37 12.28 -9.51
CA THR A 110 9.19 12.83 -8.16
C THR A 110 8.13 12.05 -7.38
N PRO A 111 8.36 11.77 -6.09
CA PRO A 111 7.32 11.28 -5.18
C PRO A 111 6.04 12.12 -5.23
N ALA A 112 4.89 11.45 -5.14
CA ALA A 112 3.60 12.10 -4.97
C ALA A 112 3.45 12.68 -3.55
N LEU A 113 4.05 12.00 -2.57
CA LEU A 113 3.87 12.25 -1.15
C LEU A 113 5.23 12.29 -0.45
N HIS A 114 5.41 13.27 0.45
CA HIS A 114 6.54 13.34 1.38
C HIS A 114 6.22 12.69 2.75
N SER A 115 4.94 12.56 3.07
CA SER A 115 4.44 11.89 4.27
C SER A 115 3.08 11.26 3.98
N TRP A 116 2.63 10.35 4.84
CA TRP A 116 1.26 9.82 4.76
C TRP A 116 0.19 10.85 5.20
N VAL A 117 0.62 11.95 5.83
CA VAL A 117 -0.28 13.04 6.24
C VAL A 117 -0.70 13.81 5.01
N GLN A 118 -2.00 14.00 4.88
CA GLN A 118 -2.64 14.63 3.76
C GLN A 118 -3.75 15.53 4.26
N THR A 119 -3.87 16.74 3.70
CA THR A 119 -4.86 17.71 4.16
C THR A 119 -6.14 17.62 3.32
N ALA A 120 -7.24 17.12 3.91
CA ALA A 120 -8.55 17.02 3.26
C ALA A 120 -9.38 18.28 3.51
N THR A 121 -10.03 18.79 2.45
CA THR A 121 -10.99 19.90 2.56
C THR A 121 -12.42 19.36 2.51
N MET A 122 -13.18 19.53 3.60
CA MET A 122 -14.56 19.06 3.70
C MET A 122 -15.54 20.19 3.35
N ASN A 123 -16.62 19.85 2.64
CA ASN A 123 -17.69 20.78 2.28
C ASN A 123 -19.05 20.29 2.80
N VAL A 124 -19.81 21.20 3.40
CA VAL A 124 -21.06 20.95 4.16
C VAL A 124 -22.16 20.28 3.32
N SER A 125 -22.10 20.37 1.98
CA SER A 125 -23.16 19.90 1.07
C SER A 125 -23.02 18.45 0.60
N SER A 126 -21.92 17.77 0.94
CA SER A 126 -21.66 16.41 0.47
C SER A 126 -21.17 15.59 1.64
N ARG A 127 -21.75 14.40 1.84
CA ARG A 127 -21.07 13.30 2.53
C ARG A 127 -19.64 13.29 2.03
N SER A 128 -18.69 13.72 2.86
CA SER A 128 -17.47 14.31 2.33
C SER A 128 -16.58 13.20 1.76
N TYR A 129 -16.55 13.17 0.44
CA TYR A 129 -15.69 12.34 -0.38
C TYR A 129 -14.28 12.93 -0.38
N CYS A 130 -13.27 12.11 -0.61
CA CYS A 130 -11.90 12.56 -0.73
C CYS A 130 -11.12 11.62 -1.63
N GLU A 131 -10.41 12.16 -2.61
CA GLU A 131 -9.54 11.37 -3.50
C GLU A 131 -8.13 11.34 -2.93
N TRP A 132 -7.58 10.15 -2.78
CA TRP A 132 -6.21 9.93 -2.35
C TRP A 132 -5.31 9.79 -3.57
N GLY A 133 -4.48 10.83 -3.81
CA GLY A 133 -3.64 10.84 -5.00
C GLY A 133 -2.93 12.13 -5.41
N ALA A 134 -2.84 13.21 -4.61
CA ALA A 134 -2.06 14.38 -5.00
C ALA A 134 -1.40 15.15 -3.84
N SER A 135 -0.10 15.39 -3.99
CA SER A 135 0.72 16.48 -3.45
C SER A 135 0.17 17.21 -2.22
N GLY A 136 0.31 16.61 -1.03
CA GLY A 136 0.15 17.30 0.27
C GLY A 136 -1.20 17.98 0.54
N MET A 137 -2.17 17.88 -0.38
CA MET A 137 -3.45 18.55 -0.30
C MET A 137 -4.47 17.70 -1.07
N LEU A 138 -5.34 17.02 -0.33
CA LEU A 138 -6.45 16.25 -0.88
C LEU A 138 -7.57 17.23 -1.22
N GLY A 139 -7.57 17.70 -2.45
CA GLY A 139 -8.67 18.44 -3.02
C GLY A 139 -9.85 17.52 -3.34
N LEU A 140 -11.08 18.01 -3.14
CA LEU A 140 -12.29 17.51 -3.79
C LEU A 140 -12.21 17.81 -5.30
N SER A 141 -11.31 17.14 -6.01
CA SER A 141 -11.22 17.20 -7.46
C SER A 141 -12.30 16.31 -8.08
N GLN A 142 -12.87 16.73 -9.22
CA GLN A 142 -13.73 15.86 -10.03
C GLN A 142 -12.92 14.93 -10.95
N THR A 143 -11.59 15.07 -10.95
CA THR A 143 -10.66 14.20 -11.69
C THR A 143 -9.69 13.57 -10.72
N ALA A 144 -9.88 12.27 -10.46
CA ALA A 144 -9.01 11.44 -9.65
C ALA A 144 -7.56 11.48 -10.13
N ASN A 145 -6.66 11.95 -9.28
CA ASN A 145 -5.22 11.95 -9.56
C ASN A 145 -4.67 10.55 -9.33
N GLN A 146 -4.05 9.99 -10.36
CA GLN A 146 -3.58 8.61 -10.37
C GLN A 146 -2.24 8.49 -9.67
N LEU A 147 -2.13 7.51 -8.78
CA LEU A 147 -0.89 7.07 -8.15
C LEU A 147 -0.28 5.92 -8.93
N TYR A 148 1.02 6.03 -9.17
CA TYR A 148 1.84 5.00 -9.80
C TYR A 148 2.91 4.58 -8.83
N VAL A 149 3.39 3.35 -8.97
CA VAL A 149 4.64 2.95 -8.31
C VAL A 149 5.77 3.81 -8.87
N ARG A 150 6.56 4.43 -7.99
CA ARG A 150 7.75 5.18 -8.38
C ARG A 150 8.69 4.20 -9.08
N ASN A 151 9.15 4.61 -10.26
CA ASN A 151 10.10 3.89 -11.09
C ASN A 151 10.91 5.00 -11.79
N ALA A 152 12.19 5.12 -11.44
CA ALA A 152 13.14 6.01 -12.12
C ALA A 152 13.97 5.18 -13.12
N ALA A 153 14.67 5.83 -14.05
CA ALA A 153 15.42 5.13 -15.09
C ALA A 153 16.35 4.06 -14.49
N ASN A 154 16.16 2.80 -14.91
CA ASN A 154 16.87 1.61 -14.42
C ASN A 154 16.60 1.20 -12.96
N THR A 155 15.57 1.72 -12.30
CA THR A 155 15.20 1.37 -10.91
C THR A 155 13.75 0.92 -10.85
N GLN A 156 13.53 -0.39 -10.66
CA GLN A 156 12.19 -0.97 -10.72
C GLN A 156 11.70 -1.42 -9.34
N ALA A 157 10.39 -1.32 -9.13
CA ALA A 157 9.71 -1.74 -7.91
C ALA A 157 8.32 -2.36 -8.16
N VAL A 158 7.94 -3.30 -7.29
CA VAL A 158 6.62 -3.91 -7.19
C VAL A 158 6.08 -3.63 -5.78
N VAL A 159 4.90 -3.02 -5.69
CA VAL A 159 4.27 -2.68 -4.40
C VAL A 159 3.13 -3.65 -4.12
N ALA A 160 3.07 -4.23 -2.92
CA ALA A 160 2.07 -5.21 -2.52
C ALA A 160 1.50 -4.90 -1.13
N PHE A 161 0.19 -4.71 -1.01
CA PHE A 161 -0.46 -4.35 0.26
C PHE A 161 -1.84 -4.99 0.44
N HIS A 162 -2.25 -5.15 1.70
CA HIS A 162 -3.46 -5.89 2.09
C HIS A 162 -4.32 -5.17 3.15
N ARG A 163 -3.81 -4.09 3.73
CA ARG A 163 -4.52 -3.19 4.65
C ARG A 163 -4.16 -1.74 4.40
N LEU A 164 -4.96 -0.87 5.01
CA LEU A 164 -4.61 0.53 5.24
C LEU A 164 -4.48 0.76 6.75
N ILE A 165 -3.64 1.70 7.16
CA ILE A 165 -3.47 2.13 8.55
C ILE A 165 -3.88 3.59 8.65
N SER A 166 -4.81 3.91 9.55
CA SER A 166 -5.22 5.29 9.85
C SER A 166 -4.69 5.70 11.22
N TYR A 167 -3.83 6.71 11.29
CA TYR A 167 -3.27 7.21 12.54
C TYR A 167 -4.26 8.15 13.25
N LYS A 168 -4.24 8.17 14.59
CA LYS A 168 -5.06 9.07 15.41
C LYS A 168 -4.31 10.37 15.69
N PRO A 169 -5.00 11.52 15.81
CA PRO A 169 -6.44 11.71 15.58
C PRO A 169 -6.75 11.78 14.07
N SER A 170 -7.72 10.98 13.61
CA SER A 170 -8.18 11.02 12.22
C SER A 170 -9.70 10.84 12.18
N PRO A 171 -10.40 11.57 11.30
CA PRO A 171 -11.83 11.42 11.08
C PRO A 171 -12.16 9.99 10.66
N ARG A 172 -13.39 9.58 10.98
CA ARG A 172 -13.81 8.20 10.77
C ARG A 172 -14.05 7.93 9.29
N VAL A 173 -13.34 6.94 8.72
CA VAL A 173 -13.57 6.45 7.36
C VAL A 173 -14.82 5.55 7.34
N ILE A 174 -15.78 5.84 6.45
CA ILE A 174 -17.02 5.09 6.25
C ILE A 174 -16.90 4.13 5.06
N HIS A 175 -16.35 4.62 3.94
CA HIS A 175 -16.19 3.84 2.71
C HIS A 175 -14.78 4.03 2.12
N VAL A 176 -14.34 3.00 1.39
CA VAL A 176 -13.16 3.05 0.54
C VAL A 176 -13.49 2.44 -0.82
N GLU A 177 -13.08 3.10 -1.90
CA GLU A 177 -13.16 2.60 -3.26
C GLU A 177 -11.77 2.57 -3.87
N PHE A 178 -11.49 1.50 -4.59
CA PHE A 178 -10.23 1.31 -5.30
C PHE A 178 -10.52 1.37 -6.78
N ASN A 179 -9.75 2.15 -7.52
CA ASN A 179 -9.64 1.99 -8.96
C ASN A 179 -8.20 1.60 -9.28
N ILE A 180 -8.06 0.53 -10.05
CA ILE A 180 -6.76 -0.06 -10.34
C ILE A 180 -6.70 -0.34 -11.84
N ASN A 181 -5.70 0.24 -12.52
CA ASN A 181 -5.55 0.13 -13.98
C ASN A 181 -6.87 0.38 -14.74
N ASP A 182 -7.60 1.43 -14.35
CA ASP A 182 -8.90 1.85 -14.89
C ASP A 182 -10.08 0.93 -14.59
N TYR A 183 -9.88 -0.11 -13.79
CA TYR A 183 -10.95 -0.95 -13.29
C TYR A 183 -11.44 -0.43 -11.93
N PRO A 184 -12.67 0.13 -11.83
CA PRO A 184 -13.25 0.51 -10.56
C PRO A 184 -13.77 -0.72 -9.82
N TYR A 185 -13.33 -0.89 -8.58
CA TYR A 185 -13.88 -1.90 -7.67
C TYR A 185 -15.03 -1.31 -6.86
N VAL A 186 -16.01 -2.14 -6.52
CA VAL A 186 -17.20 -1.69 -5.76
C VAL A 186 -16.77 -1.06 -4.43
N PRO A 187 -17.32 0.12 -4.06
CA PRO A 187 -17.05 0.75 -2.77
C PRO A 187 -17.30 -0.21 -1.60
N TYR A 188 -16.32 -0.31 -0.72
CA TYR A 188 -16.33 -1.16 0.46
C TYR A 188 -16.67 -0.34 1.70
N SER A 189 -17.65 -0.81 2.49
CA SER A 189 -17.96 -0.20 3.79
C SER A 189 -16.95 -0.66 4.84
N VAL A 190 -16.26 0.29 5.45
CA VAL A 190 -15.21 0.06 6.46
C VAL A 190 -15.82 -0.20 7.85
N GLU A 191 -16.95 0.42 8.14
CA GLU A 191 -17.56 0.46 9.47
C GLU A 191 -17.79 -0.92 10.12
N PRO A 192 -18.37 -1.92 9.43
CA PRO A 192 -18.70 -3.20 10.05
C PRO A 192 -17.46 -4.01 10.45
N TYR A 193 -16.29 -3.65 9.91
CA TYR A 193 -15.09 -4.46 9.97
C TYR A 193 -13.91 -3.75 10.66
N SER A 194 -14.01 -2.44 10.88
CA SER A 194 -13.01 -1.70 11.65
C SER A 194 -13.06 -2.15 13.11
N LYS A 195 -11.99 -2.78 13.60
CA LYS A 195 -11.86 -3.10 15.02
C LYS A 195 -11.82 -1.78 15.80
N ILE A 196 -12.71 -1.61 16.77
CA ILE A 196 -12.68 -0.47 17.70
C ILE A 196 -11.28 -0.43 18.32
N THR A 197 -10.61 0.70 18.17
CA THR A 197 -9.26 0.87 18.68
C THR A 197 -9.30 0.82 20.20
N LYS A 198 -8.48 -0.05 20.80
CA LYS A 198 -8.19 0.02 22.24
C LYS A 198 -7.66 1.42 22.57
N GLU A 199 -7.96 1.91 23.76
CA GLU A 199 -7.68 3.28 24.21
C GLU A 199 -6.21 3.71 24.02
N ASN A 200 -5.27 2.77 24.10
CA ASN A 200 -3.82 3.00 23.98
C ASN A 200 -3.22 2.85 22.58
N LYS A 201 -4.04 2.62 21.53
CA LYS A 201 -3.52 2.45 20.17
C LYS A 201 -3.50 3.76 19.39
N LEU A 202 -2.33 4.09 18.83
CA LEU A 202 -2.09 5.29 18.02
C LEU A 202 -2.70 5.20 16.60
N PHE A 203 -3.17 4.04 16.17
CA PHE A 203 -3.72 3.85 14.83
C PHE A 203 -4.83 2.80 14.79
N LYS A 204 -5.63 2.84 13.72
CA LYS A 204 -6.68 1.88 13.34
C LYS A 204 -6.22 1.12 12.09
N ILE A 205 -6.37 -0.21 12.10
CA ILE A 205 -6.21 -1.03 10.89
C ILE A 205 -7.55 -1.01 10.14
N ILE A 206 -7.52 -0.51 8.92
CA ILE A 206 -8.67 -0.51 8.02
C ILE A 206 -8.57 -1.78 7.15
N PRO A 207 -9.55 -2.70 7.28
CA PRO A 207 -9.60 -3.88 6.45
C PRO A 207 -9.88 -3.50 4.99
N MET A 208 -9.33 -4.29 4.07
CA MET A 208 -9.57 -4.17 2.64
C MET A 208 -10.34 -5.40 2.14
N PRO A 209 -11.22 -5.24 1.13
CA PRO A 209 -11.96 -6.36 0.54
C PRO A 209 -11.06 -7.35 -0.21
N GLY A 210 -9.78 -7.04 -0.40
CA GLY A 210 -8.79 -7.94 -0.98
C GLY A 210 -7.38 -7.37 -0.86
N ARG A 211 -6.45 -7.94 -1.64
CA ARG A 211 -5.05 -7.52 -1.68
C ARG A 211 -4.70 -6.92 -3.02
N VAL A 212 -3.80 -5.94 -3.03
CA VAL A 212 -3.37 -5.19 -4.21
C VAL A 212 -1.90 -5.44 -4.46
N ILE A 213 -1.54 -5.72 -5.71
CA ILE A 213 -0.17 -5.70 -6.21
C ILE A 213 -0.11 -4.74 -7.37
N LEU A 214 0.79 -3.76 -7.31
CA LEU A 214 1.10 -2.83 -8.38
C LEU A 214 2.48 -3.16 -8.93
N HIS A 215 2.53 -3.55 -10.20
CA HIS A 215 3.77 -3.74 -10.94
C HIS A 215 4.33 -2.40 -11.47
N PRO A 216 5.58 -2.36 -11.97
CA PRO A 216 6.11 -1.19 -12.65
C PRO A 216 5.16 -0.71 -13.77
N GLY A 217 4.76 0.57 -13.71
CA GLY A 217 3.83 1.17 -14.67
C GLY A 217 2.34 0.97 -14.37
N GLY A 218 2.00 0.13 -13.38
CA GLY A 218 0.64 0.02 -12.86
C GLY A 218 0.19 1.30 -12.17
N ARG A 219 -1.12 1.59 -12.23
CA ARG A 219 -1.74 2.76 -11.63
C ARG A 219 -2.89 2.39 -10.71
N MET A 220 -3.11 3.19 -9.70
CA MET A 220 -4.30 3.16 -8.87
C MET A 220 -4.74 4.57 -8.48
N TYR A 221 -5.98 4.71 -8.04
CA TYR A 221 -6.34 5.79 -7.14
C TYR A 221 -7.30 5.22 -6.10
N LEU A 222 -7.29 5.81 -4.90
CA LEU A 222 -8.19 5.43 -3.83
C LEU A 222 -9.12 6.59 -3.54
N THR A 223 -10.34 6.25 -3.19
CA THR A 223 -11.32 7.21 -2.72
C THR A 223 -11.74 6.85 -1.31
N PHE A 224 -11.78 7.84 -0.43
CA PHE A 224 -12.26 7.73 0.94
C PHE A 224 -13.53 8.56 1.14
N TRP A 225 -14.45 8.05 1.95
CA TRP A 225 -15.57 8.84 2.47
C TRP A 225 -15.45 8.90 3.98
N PHE A 226 -15.59 10.10 4.54
CA PHE A 226 -15.44 10.34 5.97
C PHE A 226 -16.78 10.73 6.62
N ASP A 227 -16.91 10.36 7.89
CA ASP A 227 -17.99 10.79 8.77
C ASP A 227 -17.64 12.18 9.34
N THR A 228 -18.49 13.16 9.06
CA THR A 228 -18.35 14.53 9.55
C THR A 228 -18.96 14.73 10.94
N GLU A 229 -19.77 13.79 11.46
CA GLU A 229 -20.49 13.98 12.73
C GLU A 229 -19.60 13.77 13.98
N THR A 230 -18.44 13.14 13.83
CA THR A 230 -17.49 12.89 14.93
C THR A 230 -16.32 13.87 15.00
N GLY A 231 -16.29 14.88 14.12
CA GLY A 231 -15.42 16.04 14.21
C GLY A 231 -16.21 17.23 14.74
N CYS A 232 -15.60 18.02 15.63
CA CYS A 232 -16.13 19.26 16.22
C CYS A 232 -17.21 19.96 15.37
N ASN A 233 -18.46 19.98 15.86
CA ASN A 233 -19.60 20.67 15.24
C ASN A 233 -19.21 22.08 14.74
N PRO A 234 -19.04 22.30 13.44
CA PRO A 234 -18.70 23.61 12.92
C PRO A 234 -19.97 24.35 12.47
N PRO A 235 -20.01 25.68 12.58
CA PRO A 235 -21.09 26.49 12.02
C PRO A 235 -21.14 26.34 10.48
N PRO A 236 -22.31 26.54 9.86
CA PRO A 236 -22.63 26.10 8.49
C PRO A 236 -21.87 26.80 7.34
N SER A 237 -20.77 27.52 7.59
CA SER A 237 -20.11 28.39 6.61
C SER A 237 -18.59 28.28 6.53
N ILE A 238 -17.94 27.35 7.24
CA ILE A 238 -16.48 27.18 7.19
C ILE A 238 -16.16 25.88 6.44
N ARG A 239 -15.27 25.96 5.45
CA ARG A 239 -14.63 24.78 4.87
C ARG A 239 -13.67 24.25 5.92
N ASP A 240 -14.02 23.11 6.54
CA ASP A 240 -13.09 22.50 7.48
C ASP A 240 -11.95 21.83 6.72
N VAL A 241 -10.75 22.15 7.18
CA VAL A 241 -9.52 21.55 6.71
C VAL A 241 -9.07 20.59 7.80
N ILE A 242 -8.96 19.32 7.46
CA ILE A 242 -8.62 18.24 8.37
C ILE A 242 -7.40 17.49 7.84
N ASP A 243 -6.41 17.29 8.69
CA ASP A 243 -5.31 16.41 8.35
C ASP A 243 -5.75 14.95 8.57
N VAL A 244 -5.53 14.13 7.54
CA VAL A 244 -5.76 12.70 7.57
C VAL A 244 -4.44 11.99 7.29
N GLU A 245 -4.14 10.95 8.05
CA GLU A 245 -2.97 10.14 7.83
C GLU A 245 -3.40 8.70 7.58
N ILE A 246 -3.41 8.30 6.31
CA ILE A 246 -3.74 6.96 5.86
C ILE A 246 -2.55 6.39 5.10
N ALA A 247 -1.94 5.35 5.67
CA ALA A 247 -0.80 4.64 5.12
C ALA A 247 -1.20 3.31 4.48
N LEU A 248 -0.50 2.91 3.41
CA LEU A 248 -0.60 1.56 2.87
C LEU A 248 0.19 0.61 3.76
N PHE A 249 -0.40 -0.50 4.18
CA PHE A 249 0.30 -1.52 4.94
C PHE A 249 0.65 -2.73 4.07
N GLY A 250 1.94 -2.86 3.81
CA GLY A 250 2.50 -3.94 3.03
C GLY A 250 3.97 -3.75 2.69
N LEU A 251 4.41 -4.41 1.62
CA LEU A 251 5.80 -4.48 1.21
C LEU A 251 5.99 -3.86 -0.17
N VAL A 252 7.15 -3.23 -0.35
CA VAL A 252 7.71 -2.93 -1.66
C VAL A 252 8.87 -3.89 -1.91
N PHE A 253 8.87 -4.52 -3.08
CA PHE A 253 10.01 -5.28 -3.61
C PHE A 253 10.69 -4.40 -4.66
N GLY A 254 11.99 -4.25 -4.60
CA GLY A 254 12.70 -3.37 -5.53
C GLY A 254 14.14 -3.79 -5.73
N GLN A 255 14.72 -3.37 -6.86
CA GLN A 255 16.17 -3.48 -7.07
C GLN A 255 16.92 -2.68 -6.01
N TYR A 256 18.16 -3.06 -5.70
CA TYR A 256 18.96 -2.39 -4.67
C TYR A 256 19.04 -0.87 -4.87
N ASP A 257 19.29 -0.40 -6.08
CA ASP A 257 19.39 1.04 -6.39
C ASP A 257 18.07 1.78 -6.13
N TYR A 258 16.93 1.10 -6.28
CA TYR A 258 15.64 1.62 -5.84
C TYR A 258 15.60 1.68 -4.31
N LEU A 259 15.82 0.56 -3.62
CA LEU A 259 15.67 0.47 -2.17
C LEU A 259 16.64 1.36 -1.39
N ALA A 260 17.83 1.61 -1.94
CA ALA A 260 18.89 2.42 -1.36
C ALA A 260 18.82 3.91 -1.76
N ASP A 261 17.87 4.31 -2.62
CA ASP A 261 17.71 5.70 -3.01
C ASP A 261 17.39 6.56 -1.77
N SER A 262 18.33 7.41 -1.38
CA SER A 262 18.18 8.35 -0.26
C SER A 262 17.00 9.31 -0.42
N ALA A 263 16.48 9.51 -1.64
CA ALA A 263 15.25 10.29 -1.86
C ALA A 263 13.97 9.50 -1.51
N LEU A 264 14.07 8.23 -1.14
CA LEU A 264 12.98 7.37 -0.65
C LEU A 264 13.00 7.15 0.87
N VAL A 265 14.03 7.61 1.58
CA VAL A 265 14.24 7.38 3.03
C VAL A 265 14.05 8.66 3.82
#